data_AF-A0A516IDV2-F1
#
_entry.id   AF-A0A516IDV2-F1
#
_cell.length_a   1.000
_cell.length_b   1.000
_cell.length_c   1.000
_cell.angle_alpha   90.00
_cell.angle_beta   90.00
_cell.angle_gamma   90.00
#
_symmetry.space_group_name_H-M   'P 1'
#
loop_
_entity.id
_entity.type
_entity.pdbx_description
1 polymer ?
#
loop_
_entity_poly.entity_id
_entity_poly.type
_entity_poly.pdbx_seq_one_letter_code
_entity_poly.pdbx_strand_id
1 'polypeptide(L)' 'QEDIIVGSPIAGRPHKDLEPILGMFVNTLALRTRPEGGKPFAQFLQEVRETALEAYEHQDYPF' A
#
# COMPACT_ATOMS: atom_id res chain seq x y z
N GLN A 1 9.09 5.90 -17.92
CA GLN A 1 9.32 6.17 -16.48
C GLN A 1 9.50 4.82 -15.81
N GLU A 2 10.62 4.58 -15.15
CA GLU A 2 10.98 3.25 -14.57
C GLU A 2 10.87 3.22 -13.04
N ASP A 3 10.35 4.30 -12.43
CA ASP A 3 10.15 4.43 -11.00
C ASP A 3 8.83 5.20 -10.77
N ILE A 4 7.87 4.55 -10.11
CA ILE A 4 6.50 5.05 -9.95
C ILE A 4 6.11 4.90 -8.49
N ILE A 5 5.59 5.99 -7.90
CA ILE A 5 5.01 5.99 -6.55
C ILE A 5 3.51 6.16 -6.68
N VAL A 6 2.74 5.26 -6.06
CA VAL A 6 1.27 5.29 -6.03
C VAL A 6 0.81 5.32 -4.58
N GLY A 7 -0.09 6.25 -4.25
CA GLY A 7 -0.76 6.29 -2.96
C GLY A 7 -1.97 5.36 -2.93
N SER A 8 -2.09 4.54 -1.88
CA SER A 8 -3.26 3.70 -1.63
C SER A 8 -3.91 4.08 -0.29
N PRO A 9 -5.17 4.53 -0.27
CA PRO A 9 -5.86 4.82 0.98
C PRO A 9 -6.23 3.52 1.69
N ILE A 10 -5.94 3.46 2.98
CA ILE A 10 -6.33 2.38 3.88
C ILE A 10 -7.23 2.92 4.99
N ALA A 11 -8.12 2.07 5.52
CA ALA A 11 -9.13 2.50 6.49
C ALA A 11 -8.53 2.99 7.82
N GLY A 12 -7.32 2.53 8.19
CA GLY A 12 -6.64 2.82 9.46
C GLY A 12 -7.48 2.48 10.70
N ARG A 13 -8.28 1.42 10.61
CA ARG A 13 -9.09 0.86 11.70
C ARG A 13 -8.62 -0.57 12.02
N PRO A 14 -7.45 -0.76 12.65
CA PRO A 14 -6.90 -2.10 12.92
C PRO A 14 -7.70 -2.89 13.98
N HIS A 15 -8.44 -2.18 14.85
CA HIS A 15 -9.27 -2.77 15.89
C HIS A 15 -10.76 -2.62 15.58
N LYS A 16 -11.55 -3.67 15.81
CA LYS A 16 -13.00 -3.68 15.57
C LYS A 16 -13.75 -2.59 16.34
N ASP A 17 -13.27 -2.25 17.53
CA ASP A 17 -13.87 -1.22 18.37
C ASP A 17 -13.83 0.17 17.74
N LEU A 18 -12.96 0.38 16.74
CA LEU A 18 -12.85 1.61 15.99
C LEU A 18 -13.90 1.72 14.88
N GLU A 19 -14.47 0.62 14.38
CA GLU A 19 -15.45 0.64 13.28
C GLU A 19 -16.63 1.61 13.51
N PRO A 20 -17.30 1.65 14.68
CA PRO A 20 -18.43 2.55 14.90
C PRO A 20 -18.02 4.01 15.23
N ILE A 21 -16.73 4.33 15.34
CA ILE A 21 -16.26 5.65 15.78
C ILE A 21 -16.23 6.65 14.62
N LEU A 22 -16.87 7.80 14.81
CA LEU A 22 -16.75 8.95 13.90
C LEU A 22 -15.39 9.62 14.08
N GLY A 23 -14.64 9.80 13.00
CA GLY A 23 -13.31 10.42 13.01
C GLY A 23 -12.53 10.19 11.71
N MET A 24 -11.36 10.83 11.62
CA MET A 24 -10.42 10.65 10.50
C MET A 24 -9.43 9.54 10.85
N PHE A 25 -9.62 8.38 10.20
CA PHE A 25 -8.78 7.19 10.39
C PHE A 25 -8.01 6.79 9.13
N VAL A 26 -8.32 7.40 7.97
CA VAL A 26 -7.69 7.02 6.71
C VAL A 26 -6.20 7.35 6.75
N ASN A 27 -5.36 6.34 6.50
CA ASN A 27 -3.93 6.52 6.27
C ASN A 27 -3.64 6.26 4.78
N THR A 28 -2.57 6.84 4.24
CA THR A 28 -2.17 6.61 2.84
C THR A 28 -0.85 5.85 2.80
N LEU A 29 -0.85 4.66 2.21
CA LEU A 29 0.37 3.90 1.96
C LEU A 29 0.99 4.35 0.64
N ALA A 30 2.25 4.77 0.66
CA ALA A 30 3.01 5.08 -0.54
C ALA A 30 3.71 3.82 -1.06
N LEU A 31 3.27 3.30 -2.20
CA LEU A 31 3.82 2.11 -2.85
C LEU A 31 4.75 2.54 -3.98
N ARG A 32 6.05 2.30 -3.83
CA ARG A 32 7.06 2.56 -4.86
C ARG A 32 7.30 1.29 -5.67
N THR A 33 7.23 1.40 -6.99
CA THR A 33 7.36 0.28 -7.92
C THR A 33 8.32 0.64 -9.06
N ARG A 34 8.99 -0.37 -9.64
CA ARG A 34 9.92 -0.20 -10.75
C ARG A 34 9.55 -1.09 -11.94
N PRO A 35 8.63 -0.64 -12.82
CA PRO A 35 8.27 -1.39 -14.01
C PRO A 35 9.36 -1.26 -15.08
N GLU A 36 10.34 -2.16 -15.05
CA GLU A 36 11.40 -2.26 -16.06
C GLU A 36 10.83 -2.75 -17.40
N GLY A 37 11.20 -2.11 -18.52
CA GLY A 37 10.57 -2.34 -19.83
C GLY A 37 10.70 -3.75 -20.41
N GLY A 38 11.63 -4.57 -19.91
CA GLY A 38 11.81 -5.97 -20.30
C GLY A 38 11.15 -6.99 -19.37
N LYS A 39 10.53 -6.55 -18.26
CA LYS A 39 9.99 -7.44 -17.23
C LYS A 39 8.62 -7.99 -17.65
N PRO A 40 8.38 -9.31 -17.59
CA PRO A 40 7.06 -9.87 -17.82
C PRO A 40 6.04 -9.30 -16.83
N PHE A 41 4.84 -8.99 -17.31
CA PHE A 41 3.77 -8.45 -16.47
C PHE A 41 3.48 -9.31 -15.22
N ALA A 42 3.47 -10.63 -15.35
CA ALA A 42 3.21 -11.54 -14.23
C ALA A 42 4.26 -11.42 -13.12
N GLN A 43 5.53 -11.24 -13.49
CA GLN A 43 6.62 -11.04 -12.53
C GLN A 43 6.45 -9.70 -11.82
N PHE A 44 6.16 -8.63 -12.57
CA PHE A 44 5.91 -7.32 -11.98
C PHE A 44 4.71 -7.33 -11.04
N LEU A 45 3.62 -8.02 -11.39
CA LEU A 45 2.44 -8.15 -10.54
C LEU A 45 2.77 -8.86 -9.22
N GLN A 46 3.64 -9.86 -9.25
CA GLN A 46 4.10 -10.55 -8.05
C GLN A 46 4.92 -9.62 -7.15
N GLU A 47 5.85 -8.85 -7.70
CA GLU A 47 6.64 -7.85 -6.97
C GLU A 47 5.74 -6.79 -6.30
N VAL A 48 4.72 -6.30 -7.02
CA VAL A 48 3.74 -5.35 -6.48
C VAL A 48 2.95 -5.97 -5.33
N ARG A 49 2.54 -7.24 -5.45
CA ARG A 49 1.83 -7.95 -4.38
C ARG A 49 2.69 -8.06 -3.12
N GLU A 50 3.95 -8.46 -3.27
CA GLU A 50 4.90 -8.59 -2.15
C GLU A 50 5.11 -7.22 -1.47
N THR A 51 5.38 -6.19 -2.27
CA THR A 51 5.55 -4.80 -1.77
C THR A 51 4.30 -4.29 -1.04
N ALA A 52 3.11 -4.59 -1.57
CA ALA A 52 1.86 -4.17 -0.94
C ALA A 52 1.65 -4.89 0.41
N LEU A 53 1.92 -6.20 0.50
CA LEU A 53 1.80 -6.96 1.73
C LEU A 53 2.76 -6.44 2.81
N GLU A 54 4.02 -6.19 2.46
CA GLU A 54 5.00 -5.57 3.37
C GLU A 54 4.54 -4.18 3.84
N ALA A 55 3.99 -3.36 2.94
CA ALA A 55 3.46 -2.05 3.30
C ALA A 55 2.24 -2.14 4.24
N TYR A 56 1.40 -3.16 4.10
CA TYR A 56 0.29 -3.43 5.03
C TYR A 56 0.77 -3.86 6.42
N GLU A 57 1.90 -4.57 6.54
CA GLU A 57 2.48 -4.92 7.84
C GLU A 57 2.98 -3.70 8.62
N HIS A 58 3.31 -2.61 7.92
CA HIS A 58 3.79 -1.35 8.51
C HIS A 58 2.75 -0.22 8.47
N GLN A 59 1.46 -0.56 8.31
CA GLN A 59 0.40 0.41 8.09
C GLN A 59 0.15 1.40 9.24
N ASP A 60 0.62 1.07 10.44
CA ASP A 60 0.47 1.89 11.64
C ASP A 60 1.44 3.08 11.68
N TYR A 61 2.42 3.12 10.76
CA TYR A 61 3.31 4.27 10.66
C TYR A 61 2.59 5.46 10.00
N PRO A 62 2.52 6.62 10.68
CA PRO A 62 1.93 7.82 10.08
C PRO A 62 2.81 8.34 8.95
N PHE A 63 2.15 8.88 7.92
CA PHE A 63 2.80 9.60 6.82
C PHE A 63 3.31 10.98 7.27
#